data_AF-A0A3M4W7U0-F1
#
_entry.id   AF-A0A3M4W7U0-F1
#
_cell.length_a   1.000
_cell.length_b   1.000
_cell.length_c   1.000
_cell.angle_alpha   90.00
_cell.angle_beta   90.00
_cell.angle_gamma   90.00
#
_symmetry.space_group_name_H-M   'P 1'
#
loop_
_entity.id
_entity.type
_entity.pdbx_description
1 polymer ?
#
loop_
_entity_poly.entity_id
_entity_poly.type
_entity_poly.pdbx_seq_one_letter_code
_entity_poly.pdbx_strand_id
1 'polypeptide(L)'
;MQHQPQLPIIIADKNAREQDDSLKAPDVAVAFHDEDTPGLLPISELTKPVIVDLEVWAGAQPGYTYSLHWDGETVGPEKPILGTHRPGDPLTLEIPVGLLTEGTHTLQYQTFNPESQVRNESNIFNLVIDLTAPGKPELSAILFPPEVQNGLTAAELAQLGGKLDVQIAGYTGMAKHDVVQTYWGTTIGPQATVTEDDMGLDRVAITFTRAFLESLGETEQLVKYKVFDRAGNASIDSNPVPITLKLQDIPANFPAPIIDPGVGTLIDYAEAQAGVQVDIPKYPGASPFDMIRLFWGQNNPLVPVALPPGNENEDIVLSLRIPYETLNQNPVGSVQVFYEVTRQLDLAGTSLSSTIDVFLTLPVPTPLETFIVQGTSVESPNTTDNFIDEEDYELNALGVVKWNTGFAISDNLNLFWGDQQKLQWYQIRATDIAAARDLLIPIDNAIMRAQGTGAEIPVYYTVTRAGNPNPVKCPVQLVTVRSKEELPGGSEGLDGPPFKLNDVGFIAPILNPNGADLHIAPYINIDEGQTLFLTFKGFDKNNNPIDASNYTADRTLDKNDVANGYTFTVPDRNLRILCTGFAEASFRVEPPAGSNQSAVTSKVTRAPVNMLDSVQPTCPIPPFQ
;
A
#
# COMPACT_ATOMS: atom_id res chain seq x y z
N MET A 1 -104.19 -101.19 -34.72
CA MET A 1 -103.86 -99.88 -35.32
C MET A 1 -103.79 -98.88 -34.19
N GLN A 2 -102.58 -98.53 -33.74
CA GLN A 2 -102.36 -97.72 -32.55
C GLN A 2 -101.91 -96.32 -32.98
N HIS A 3 -102.69 -95.32 -32.55
CA HIS A 3 -102.27 -93.92 -32.44
C HIS A 3 -101.22 -93.78 -31.34
N GLN A 4 -100.14 -93.04 -31.62
CA GLN A 4 -99.26 -92.46 -30.61
C GLN A 4 -99.20 -90.93 -30.79
N PRO A 5 -99.30 -90.13 -29.71
CA PRO A 5 -99.37 -88.66 -29.79
C PRO A 5 -97.99 -88.00 -29.86
N GLN A 6 -97.96 -86.82 -30.51
CA GLN A 6 -96.83 -85.88 -30.50
C GLN A 6 -96.60 -85.29 -29.10
N LEU A 7 -95.33 -85.26 -28.69
CA LEU A 7 -94.85 -84.46 -27.56
C LEU A 7 -94.38 -83.09 -28.07
N PRO A 8 -94.74 -81.98 -27.40
CA PRO A 8 -94.28 -80.64 -27.77
C PRO A 8 -92.80 -80.44 -27.39
N ILE A 9 -92.01 -79.86 -28.30
CA ILE A 9 -90.64 -79.43 -28.01
C ILE A 9 -90.71 -78.06 -27.32
N ILE A 10 -90.15 -78.05 -26.11
CA ILE A 10 -89.97 -76.88 -25.24
C ILE A 10 -88.91 -75.96 -25.89
N ILE A 11 -89.29 -74.71 -26.19
CA ILE A 11 -88.33 -73.64 -26.46
C ILE A 11 -87.75 -73.23 -25.10
N ALA A 12 -86.50 -73.58 -24.85
CA ALA A 12 -85.77 -73.06 -23.71
C ALA A 12 -85.24 -71.67 -24.06
N ASP A 13 -85.82 -70.64 -23.43
CA ASP A 13 -85.24 -69.30 -23.30
C ASP A 13 -83.83 -69.43 -22.74
N LYS A 14 -82.82 -69.30 -23.61
CA LYS A 14 -81.47 -68.97 -23.18
C LYS A 14 -81.40 -67.46 -23.08
N ASN A 15 -81.44 -66.98 -21.84
CA ASN A 15 -80.96 -65.67 -21.43
C ASN A 15 -79.77 -65.25 -22.30
N ALA A 16 -79.99 -64.23 -23.13
CA ALA A 16 -78.92 -63.43 -23.69
C ALA A 16 -78.15 -62.85 -22.49
N ARG A 17 -77.01 -63.45 -22.15
CA ARG A 17 -75.92 -62.63 -21.65
C ARG A 17 -75.71 -61.59 -22.73
N GLU A 18 -75.87 -60.31 -22.41
CA GLU A 18 -75.39 -59.22 -23.23
C GLU A 18 -73.93 -59.53 -23.58
N GLN A 19 -73.75 -60.17 -24.73
CA GLN A 19 -72.47 -60.37 -25.35
C GLN A 19 -72.18 -58.98 -25.90
N ASP A 20 -71.11 -58.37 -25.42
CA ASP A 20 -70.63 -57.11 -25.94
C ASP A 20 -70.27 -57.34 -27.41
N ASP A 21 -71.26 -57.14 -28.29
CA ASP A 21 -71.16 -57.31 -29.74
C ASP A 21 -70.36 -56.15 -30.37
N SER A 22 -69.75 -55.27 -29.56
CA SER A 22 -68.89 -54.20 -30.04
C SER A 22 -67.48 -54.71 -30.36
N LEU A 23 -66.99 -54.31 -31.53
CA LEU A 23 -65.63 -54.57 -31.97
C LEU A 23 -64.67 -53.68 -31.15
N LYS A 24 -63.64 -54.25 -30.52
CA LYS A 24 -62.62 -53.49 -29.75
C LYS A 24 -61.99 -52.41 -30.62
N ALA A 25 -61.61 -51.27 -30.04
CA ALA A 25 -60.88 -50.24 -30.75
C ALA A 25 -59.52 -50.77 -31.24
N PRO A 26 -59.02 -50.29 -32.39
CA PRO A 26 -57.65 -50.53 -32.79
C PRO A 26 -56.66 -49.82 -31.84
N ASP A 27 -55.40 -50.19 -31.91
CA ASP A 27 -54.29 -49.58 -31.17
C ASP A 27 -53.22 -49.03 -32.13
N VAL A 28 -52.52 -47.99 -31.70
CA VAL A 28 -51.36 -47.44 -32.40
C VAL A 28 -50.20 -47.43 -31.41
N ALA A 29 -49.35 -48.45 -31.48
CA ALA A 29 -48.29 -48.67 -30.49
C ALA A 29 -47.29 -47.50 -30.36
N VAL A 30 -47.10 -46.72 -31.42
CA VAL A 30 -46.20 -45.56 -31.45
C VAL A 30 -46.83 -44.25 -30.96
N ALA A 31 -48.15 -44.25 -30.72
CA ALA A 31 -48.82 -43.10 -30.12
C ALA A 31 -48.59 -43.07 -28.59
N PHE A 32 -48.68 -41.88 -28.00
CA PHE A 32 -48.66 -41.73 -26.55
C PHE A 32 -49.95 -42.32 -25.93
N HIS A 33 -49.82 -43.09 -24.86
CA HIS A 33 -50.94 -43.76 -24.16
C HIS A 33 -51.14 -43.27 -22.72
N ASP A 34 -50.52 -42.15 -22.38
CA ASP A 34 -50.65 -41.52 -21.06
C ASP A 34 -51.92 -40.66 -20.93
N GLU A 35 -52.22 -40.26 -19.69
CA GLU A 35 -53.42 -39.50 -19.34
C GLU A 35 -53.42 -38.07 -19.88
N ASP A 36 -52.26 -37.49 -20.18
CA ASP A 36 -52.12 -36.08 -20.51
C ASP A 36 -52.50 -35.80 -21.99
N THR A 37 -52.03 -36.62 -22.94
CA THR A 37 -52.40 -36.51 -24.36
C THR A 37 -52.48 -37.89 -25.04
N PRO A 38 -53.49 -38.71 -24.70
CA PRO A 38 -53.65 -40.03 -25.28
C PRO A 38 -53.87 -39.94 -26.79
N GLY A 39 -53.21 -40.83 -27.54
CA GLY A 39 -53.28 -40.90 -28.99
C GLY A 39 -52.40 -39.89 -29.74
N LEU A 40 -51.58 -39.08 -29.06
CA LEU A 40 -50.65 -38.16 -29.74
C LEU A 40 -49.57 -38.95 -30.50
N LEU A 41 -49.31 -38.59 -31.75
CA LEU A 41 -48.21 -39.15 -32.53
C LEU A 41 -46.96 -38.26 -32.48
N PRO A 42 -45.78 -38.83 -32.19
CA PRO A 42 -44.51 -38.12 -32.39
C PRO A 42 -44.31 -37.75 -33.87
N ILE A 43 -43.83 -36.54 -34.14
CA ILE A 43 -43.60 -36.06 -35.51
C ILE A 43 -42.60 -36.92 -36.30
N SER A 44 -41.71 -37.63 -35.60
CA SER A 44 -40.76 -38.55 -36.21
C SER A 44 -41.45 -39.73 -36.92
N GLU A 45 -42.64 -40.12 -36.46
CA GLU A 45 -43.41 -41.22 -37.04
C GLU A 45 -44.27 -40.79 -38.24
N LEU A 46 -44.43 -39.48 -38.48
CA LEU A 46 -45.27 -38.95 -39.58
C LEU A 46 -44.59 -38.99 -40.95
N THR A 47 -43.35 -39.49 -41.03
CA THR A 47 -42.55 -39.57 -42.27
C THR A 47 -42.76 -40.88 -43.04
N LYS A 48 -43.48 -41.84 -42.46
CA LYS A 48 -43.76 -43.18 -43.00
C LYS A 48 -45.19 -43.61 -42.62
N PRO A 49 -45.80 -44.60 -43.29
CA PRO A 49 -47.10 -45.11 -42.88
C PRO A 49 -47.07 -45.61 -41.43
N VAL A 50 -48.10 -45.24 -40.65
CA VAL A 50 -48.21 -45.62 -39.23
C VAL A 50 -48.95 -46.94 -39.12
N ILE A 51 -48.39 -47.89 -38.38
CA ILE A 51 -48.98 -49.22 -38.18
C ILE A 51 -50.12 -49.12 -37.15
N VAL A 52 -51.25 -49.72 -37.50
CA VAL A 52 -52.43 -49.86 -36.65
C VAL A 52 -52.59 -51.34 -36.30
N ASP A 53 -52.53 -51.64 -35.02
CA ASP A 53 -52.65 -52.98 -34.49
C ASP A 53 -54.11 -53.27 -34.10
N LEU A 54 -54.59 -54.45 -34.46
CA LEU A 54 -55.92 -54.93 -34.07
C LEU A 54 -55.88 -56.46 -33.91
N GLU A 55 -56.92 -57.03 -33.34
CA GLU A 55 -57.03 -58.48 -33.15
C GLU A 55 -58.12 -59.06 -34.04
N VAL A 56 -57.97 -60.34 -34.43
CA VAL A 56 -59.08 -61.09 -35.04
C VAL A 56 -60.25 -61.15 -34.05
N TRP A 57 -61.40 -60.61 -34.44
CA TRP A 57 -62.60 -60.57 -33.58
C TRP A 57 -63.27 -61.94 -33.45
N ALA A 58 -64.07 -62.13 -32.39
CA ALA A 58 -64.67 -63.43 -32.06
C ALA A 58 -65.56 -64.03 -33.16
N GLY A 59 -66.20 -63.18 -33.98
CA GLY A 59 -67.09 -63.57 -35.07
C GLY A 59 -66.41 -63.69 -36.44
N ALA A 60 -65.09 -63.52 -36.54
CA ALA A 60 -64.37 -63.55 -37.81
C ALA A 60 -64.39 -64.95 -38.45
N GLN A 61 -64.72 -65.03 -39.74
CA GLN A 61 -64.66 -66.27 -40.52
C GLN A 61 -63.71 -66.11 -41.72
N PRO A 62 -63.09 -67.21 -42.21
CA PRO A 62 -62.29 -67.14 -43.43
C PRO A 62 -63.09 -66.55 -44.60
N GLY A 63 -62.53 -65.53 -45.26
CA GLY A 63 -63.18 -64.80 -46.35
C GLY A 63 -63.90 -63.51 -45.92
N TYR A 64 -64.16 -63.29 -44.63
CA TYR A 64 -64.53 -61.94 -44.14
C TYR A 64 -63.36 -60.99 -44.36
N THR A 65 -63.63 -59.70 -44.44
CA THR A 65 -62.60 -58.70 -44.69
C THR A 65 -62.55 -57.64 -43.59
N TYR A 66 -61.40 -56.96 -43.49
CA TYR A 66 -61.18 -55.82 -42.62
C TYR A 66 -60.40 -54.74 -43.37
N SER A 67 -60.70 -53.48 -43.07
CA SER A 67 -60.13 -52.29 -43.72
C SER A 67 -60.03 -51.13 -42.74
N LEU A 68 -59.13 -50.19 -43.00
CA LEU A 68 -58.96 -49.00 -42.18
C LEU A 68 -60.15 -48.07 -42.39
N HIS A 69 -60.71 -47.55 -41.31
CA HIS A 69 -61.79 -46.56 -41.34
C HIS A 69 -61.32 -45.31 -40.60
N TRP A 70 -61.11 -44.24 -41.36
CA TRP A 70 -60.44 -43.01 -40.94
C TRP A 70 -61.38 -41.83 -41.16
N ASP A 71 -61.69 -41.09 -40.10
CA ASP A 71 -62.60 -39.92 -40.13
C ASP A 71 -63.95 -40.18 -40.82
N GLY A 72 -64.50 -41.40 -40.64
CA GLY A 72 -65.78 -41.80 -41.24
C GLY A 72 -65.67 -42.35 -42.67
N GLU A 73 -64.46 -42.45 -43.25
CA GLU A 73 -64.24 -42.99 -44.59
C GLU A 73 -63.36 -44.26 -44.56
N THR A 74 -63.71 -45.25 -45.38
CA THR A 74 -62.87 -46.44 -45.55
C THR A 74 -61.71 -46.13 -46.48
N VAL A 75 -60.48 -46.33 -45.98
CA VAL A 75 -59.23 -45.97 -46.65
C VAL A 75 -58.30 -47.18 -46.75
N GLY A 76 -57.45 -47.19 -47.78
CA GLY A 76 -56.48 -48.27 -48.00
C GLY A 76 -57.11 -49.58 -48.51
N PRO A 77 -56.31 -50.67 -48.59
CA PRO A 77 -56.76 -51.94 -49.12
C PRO A 77 -57.61 -52.72 -48.11
N GLU A 78 -58.65 -53.35 -48.61
CA GLU A 78 -59.44 -54.33 -47.87
C GLU A 78 -58.67 -55.67 -47.78
N LYS A 79 -58.39 -56.14 -46.56
CA LYS A 79 -57.60 -57.34 -46.28
C LYS A 79 -58.52 -58.51 -45.87
N PRO A 80 -58.30 -59.75 -46.36
CA PRO A 80 -59.13 -60.89 -45.98
C PRO A 80 -58.67 -61.57 -44.69
N ILE A 81 -59.61 -62.16 -43.96
CA ILE A 81 -59.36 -63.14 -42.91
C ILE A 81 -58.99 -64.48 -43.56
N LEU A 82 -57.78 -64.96 -43.27
CA LEU A 82 -57.25 -66.20 -43.80
C LEU A 82 -57.67 -67.39 -42.94
N GLY A 83 -57.68 -68.60 -43.52
CA GLY A 83 -58.03 -69.84 -42.80
C GLY A 83 -57.10 -70.19 -41.62
N THR A 84 -55.92 -69.56 -41.56
CA THR A 84 -54.94 -69.68 -40.47
C THR A 84 -55.22 -68.74 -39.30
N HIS A 85 -55.98 -67.66 -39.49
CA HIS A 85 -56.30 -66.71 -38.43
C HIS A 85 -57.28 -67.33 -37.41
N ARG A 86 -57.05 -67.06 -36.13
CA ARG A 86 -57.86 -67.45 -34.98
C ARG A 86 -58.24 -66.21 -34.18
N PRO A 87 -59.42 -66.17 -33.53
CA PRO A 87 -59.78 -65.05 -32.66
C PRO A 87 -58.68 -64.72 -31.64
N GLY A 88 -58.31 -63.45 -31.55
CA GLY A 88 -57.19 -62.96 -30.74
C GLY A 88 -55.82 -62.92 -31.44
N ASP A 89 -55.66 -63.50 -32.64
CA ASP A 89 -54.42 -63.34 -33.41
C ASP A 89 -54.22 -61.87 -33.81
N PRO A 90 -52.97 -61.36 -33.84
CA PRO A 90 -52.68 -59.99 -34.23
C PRO A 90 -52.89 -59.79 -35.74
N LEU A 91 -53.47 -58.65 -36.09
CA LEU A 91 -53.63 -58.15 -37.45
C LEU A 91 -53.10 -56.71 -37.51
N THR A 92 -52.72 -56.27 -38.70
CA THR A 92 -52.23 -54.91 -38.92
C THR A 92 -52.92 -54.22 -40.10
N LEU A 93 -53.13 -52.92 -39.94
CA LEU A 93 -53.49 -51.95 -40.97
C LEU A 93 -52.45 -50.82 -40.99
N GLU A 94 -52.49 -49.96 -42.00
CA GLU A 94 -51.53 -48.87 -42.16
C GLU A 94 -52.28 -47.58 -42.46
N ILE A 95 -51.99 -46.52 -41.69
CA ILE A 95 -52.44 -45.16 -42.00
C ILE A 95 -51.43 -44.57 -43.00
N PRO A 96 -51.84 -44.27 -44.24
CA PRO A 96 -50.95 -43.67 -45.23
C PRO A 96 -50.48 -42.28 -44.79
N VAL A 97 -49.23 -41.92 -45.09
CA VAL A 97 -48.64 -40.60 -44.75
C VAL A 97 -49.52 -39.42 -45.19
N GLY A 98 -50.19 -39.54 -46.34
CA GLY A 98 -51.06 -38.47 -46.85
C GLY A 98 -52.31 -38.17 -46.00
N LEU A 99 -52.66 -39.05 -45.06
CA LEU A 99 -53.75 -38.85 -44.09
C LEU A 99 -53.25 -38.30 -42.74
N LEU A 100 -51.94 -38.24 -42.53
CA LEU A 100 -51.34 -37.77 -41.27
C LEU A 100 -51.26 -36.24 -41.24
N THR A 101 -52.43 -35.60 -41.26
CA THR A 101 -52.58 -34.13 -41.24
C THR A 101 -52.80 -33.60 -39.82
N GLU A 102 -52.60 -32.30 -39.61
CA GLU A 102 -52.89 -31.64 -38.32
C GLU A 102 -54.32 -31.90 -37.83
N GLY A 103 -54.47 -32.30 -36.56
CA GLY A 103 -55.77 -32.36 -35.88
C GLY A 103 -56.00 -33.62 -35.08
N THR A 104 -57.22 -33.72 -34.54
CA THR A 104 -57.74 -34.93 -33.91
C THR A 104 -58.51 -35.74 -34.93
N HIS A 105 -58.13 -37.00 -35.09
CA HIS A 105 -58.68 -37.94 -36.05
C HIS A 105 -59.34 -39.12 -35.34
N THR A 106 -60.43 -39.62 -35.93
CA THR A 106 -61.11 -40.83 -35.42
C THR A 106 -60.63 -42.05 -36.20
N LEU A 107 -59.96 -42.96 -35.50
CA LEU A 107 -59.42 -44.20 -36.05
C LEU A 107 -60.29 -45.39 -35.65
N GLN A 108 -60.77 -46.12 -36.66
CA GLN A 108 -61.51 -47.37 -36.52
C GLN A 108 -61.01 -48.39 -37.56
N TYR A 109 -61.42 -49.65 -37.41
CA TYR A 109 -61.42 -50.59 -38.52
C TYR A 109 -62.86 -51.00 -38.85
N GLN A 110 -63.11 -51.22 -40.13
CA GLN A 110 -64.39 -51.69 -40.63
C GLN A 110 -64.24 -53.14 -41.09
N THR A 111 -65.14 -54.00 -40.61
CA THR A 111 -65.24 -55.40 -41.01
C THR A 111 -66.39 -55.59 -42.00
N PHE A 112 -66.27 -56.53 -42.92
CA PHE A 112 -67.31 -56.83 -43.91
C PHE A 112 -67.51 -58.34 -44.07
N ASN A 113 -68.78 -58.75 -44.02
CA ASN A 113 -69.21 -60.10 -44.31
C ASN A 113 -69.72 -60.17 -45.77
N PRO A 114 -69.04 -60.91 -46.68
CA PRO A 114 -69.44 -60.98 -48.08
C PRO A 114 -70.74 -61.75 -48.32
N GLU A 115 -71.16 -62.63 -47.41
CA GLU A 115 -72.39 -63.42 -47.55
C GLU A 115 -73.65 -62.61 -47.17
N SER A 116 -73.59 -61.87 -46.05
CA SER A 116 -74.71 -61.05 -45.57
C SER A 116 -74.68 -59.61 -46.06
N GLN A 117 -73.56 -59.17 -46.63
CA GLN A 117 -73.27 -57.79 -47.03
C GLN A 117 -73.31 -56.77 -45.89
N VAL A 118 -73.19 -57.22 -44.65
CA VAL A 118 -73.18 -56.35 -43.46
C VAL A 118 -71.77 -55.81 -43.20
N ARG A 119 -71.70 -54.54 -42.82
CA ARG A 119 -70.49 -53.87 -42.34
C ARG A 119 -70.64 -53.52 -40.87
N ASN A 120 -69.57 -53.70 -40.10
CA ASN A 120 -69.50 -53.30 -38.70
C ASN A 120 -68.19 -52.55 -38.44
N GLU A 121 -68.27 -51.49 -37.65
CA GLU A 121 -67.13 -50.65 -37.27
C GLU A 121 -66.70 -50.95 -35.84
N SER A 122 -65.41 -50.79 -35.57
CA SER A 122 -64.84 -50.87 -34.23
C SER A 122 -65.22 -49.69 -33.35
N ASN A 123 -64.97 -49.81 -32.05
CA ASN A 123 -64.88 -48.65 -31.17
C ASN A 123 -63.77 -47.69 -31.68
N ILE A 124 -63.93 -46.40 -31.38
CA ILE A 124 -63.02 -45.34 -31.85
C ILE A 124 -61.76 -45.31 -31.00
N PHE A 125 -60.60 -45.23 -31.66
CA PHE A 125 -59.35 -44.76 -31.10
C PHE A 125 -59.15 -43.31 -31.57
N ASN A 126 -59.02 -42.34 -30.64
CA ASN A 126 -58.73 -40.97 -31.03
C ASN A 126 -57.23 -40.80 -31.24
N LEU A 127 -56.82 -40.38 -32.42
CA LEU A 127 -55.42 -40.08 -32.75
C LEU A 127 -55.24 -38.57 -32.84
N VAL A 128 -54.17 -38.03 -32.28
CA VAL A 128 -53.84 -36.61 -32.32
C VAL A 128 -52.55 -36.42 -33.10
N ILE A 129 -52.59 -35.53 -34.09
CA ILE A 129 -51.44 -35.16 -34.91
C ILE A 129 -51.22 -33.67 -34.73
N ASP A 130 -50.03 -33.32 -34.26
CA ASP A 130 -49.61 -31.94 -34.01
C ASP A 130 -48.31 -31.64 -34.78
N LEU A 131 -48.40 -30.68 -35.67
CA LEU A 131 -47.38 -30.13 -36.56
C LEU A 131 -47.10 -28.65 -36.23
N THR A 132 -47.75 -28.11 -35.19
CA THR A 132 -47.72 -26.70 -34.84
C THR A 132 -46.61 -26.42 -33.82
N ALA A 133 -45.46 -25.95 -34.32
CA ALA A 133 -44.34 -25.58 -33.45
C ALA A 133 -44.70 -24.51 -32.38
N PRO A 134 -44.21 -24.65 -31.13
CA PRO A 134 -44.45 -23.68 -30.08
C PRO A 134 -43.64 -22.39 -30.29
N GLY A 135 -44.00 -21.34 -29.56
CA GLY A 135 -43.18 -20.12 -29.42
C GLY A 135 -43.24 -19.11 -30.57
N LYS A 136 -44.13 -19.28 -31.57
CA LYS A 136 -44.38 -18.22 -32.57
C LYS A 136 -45.30 -17.11 -32.00
N PRO A 137 -45.12 -15.85 -32.40
CA PRO A 137 -44.13 -15.34 -33.37
C PRO A 137 -42.73 -15.09 -32.77
N GLU A 138 -42.57 -15.15 -31.45
CA GLU A 138 -41.34 -14.78 -30.76
C GLU A 138 -41.16 -15.58 -29.45
N LEU A 139 -39.90 -15.91 -29.14
CA LEU A 139 -39.48 -16.46 -27.85
C LEU A 139 -38.60 -15.44 -27.10
N SER A 140 -39.00 -15.12 -25.87
CA SER A 140 -38.30 -14.18 -24.99
C SER A 140 -36.87 -14.62 -24.68
N ALA A 141 -36.01 -13.68 -24.30
CA ALA A 141 -34.66 -13.99 -23.85
C ALA A 141 -34.65 -14.78 -22.53
N ILE A 142 -33.58 -15.54 -22.31
CA ILE A 142 -33.31 -16.18 -21.00
C ILE A 142 -33.12 -15.09 -19.96
N LEU A 143 -33.75 -15.25 -18.81
CA LEU A 143 -33.63 -14.33 -17.68
C LEU A 143 -32.48 -14.78 -16.79
N PHE A 144 -31.36 -14.06 -16.91
CA PHE A 144 -30.18 -14.23 -16.06
C PHE A 144 -30.31 -13.44 -14.76
N PRO A 145 -29.68 -13.91 -13.67
CA PRO A 145 -29.56 -13.14 -12.45
C PRO A 145 -28.64 -11.91 -12.68
N PRO A 146 -28.82 -10.82 -11.91
CA PRO A 146 -28.18 -9.52 -12.17
C PRO A 146 -26.64 -9.55 -12.12
N GLU A 147 -26.05 -10.52 -11.42
CA GLU A 147 -24.60 -10.72 -11.29
C GLU A 147 -23.92 -10.96 -12.65
N VAL A 148 -24.66 -11.37 -13.69
CA VAL A 148 -24.09 -11.71 -15.00
C VAL A 148 -23.95 -10.48 -15.93
N GLN A 149 -24.49 -9.30 -15.55
CA GLN A 149 -24.58 -8.12 -16.44
C GLN A 149 -23.22 -7.59 -16.93
N ASN A 150 -22.12 -7.78 -16.19
CA ASN A 150 -20.77 -7.33 -16.56
C ASN A 150 -19.81 -8.51 -16.84
N GLY A 151 -20.38 -9.68 -17.11
CA GLY A 151 -19.67 -10.95 -17.17
C GLY A 151 -19.60 -11.63 -15.81
N LEU A 152 -19.70 -12.96 -15.81
CA LEU A 152 -19.76 -13.77 -14.59
C LEU A 152 -18.36 -14.16 -14.13
N THR A 153 -17.94 -13.64 -12.98
CA THR A 153 -16.66 -14.01 -12.35
C THR A 153 -16.75 -15.29 -11.53
N ALA A 154 -15.61 -15.94 -11.26
CA ALA A 154 -15.55 -17.11 -10.38
C ALA A 154 -16.09 -16.83 -8.97
N ALA A 155 -15.86 -15.61 -8.45
CA ALA A 155 -16.33 -15.17 -7.15
C ALA A 155 -17.85 -14.96 -7.11
N GLU A 156 -18.43 -14.34 -8.13
CA GLU A 156 -19.89 -14.18 -8.26
C GLU A 156 -20.57 -15.53 -8.42
N LEU A 157 -20.01 -16.44 -9.23
CA LEU A 157 -20.53 -17.81 -9.33
C LEU A 157 -20.48 -18.56 -7.99
N ALA A 158 -19.45 -18.32 -7.17
CA ALA A 158 -19.39 -18.89 -5.82
C ALA A 158 -20.47 -18.32 -4.88
N GLN A 159 -20.77 -17.02 -4.99
CA GLN A 159 -21.88 -16.38 -4.25
C GLN A 159 -23.25 -16.93 -4.66
N LEU A 160 -23.41 -17.33 -5.93
CA LEU A 160 -24.59 -18.02 -6.45
C LEU A 160 -24.65 -19.52 -6.07
N GLY A 161 -23.76 -20.00 -5.19
CA GLY A 161 -23.74 -21.38 -4.73
C GLY A 161 -23.04 -22.35 -5.71
N GLY A 162 -22.18 -21.84 -6.59
CA GLY A 162 -21.38 -22.64 -7.52
C GLY A 162 -22.14 -23.11 -8.76
N LYS A 163 -23.29 -22.49 -9.05
CA LYS A 163 -24.15 -22.78 -10.20
C LYS A 163 -24.83 -21.51 -10.68
N LEU A 164 -25.24 -21.50 -11.94
CA LEU A 164 -25.99 -20.40 -12.53
C LEU A 164 -27.41 -20.88 -12.85
N ASP A 165 -28.35 -20.51 -11.99
CA ASP A 165 -29.77 -20.76 -12.21
C ASP A 165 -30.35 -19.62 -13.05
N VAL A 166 -30.99 -19.98 -14.16
CA VAL A 166 -31.64 -19.06 -15.09
C VAL A 166 -33.12 -19.40 -15.22
N GLN A 167 -33.91 -18.45 -15.71
CA GLN A 167 -35.35 -18.65 -15.88
C GLN A 167 -35.80 -18.37 -17.31
N ILE A 168 -36.79 -19.14 -17.75
CA ILE A 168 -37.46 -18.95 -19.04
C ILE A 168 -38.92 -18.63 -18.77
N ALA A 169 -39.35 -17.48 -19.29
CA ALA A 169 -40.72 -17.02 -19.17
C ALA A 169 -41.67 -17.89 -20.02
N GLY A 170 -42.96 -17.88 -19.66
CA GLY A 170 -44.00 -18.52 -20.46
C GLY A 170 -43.99 -18.07 -21.93
N TYR A 171 -44.32 -18.99 -22.83
CA TYR A 171 -44.34 -18.76 -24.27
C TYR A 171 -45.65 -19.26 -24.89
N THR A 172 -45.95 -18.81 -26.11
CA THR A 172 -47.15 -19.22 -26.84
C THR A 172 -47.13 -20.72 -27.15
N GLY A 173 -48.20 -21.42 -26.78
CA GLY A 173 -48.28 -22.87 -26.95
C GLY A 173 -47.56 -23.68 -25.87
N MET A 174 -47.12 -23.05 -24.77
CA MET A 174 -46.52 -23.75 -23.63
C MET A 174 -47.47 -24.81 -23.07
N ALA A 175 -46.98 -26.05 -23.03
CA ALA A 175 -47.68 -27.19 -22.47
C ALA A 175 -46.76 -28.04 -21.61
N LYS A 176 -47.37 -28.84 -20.73
CA LYS A 176 -46.66 -29.88 -19.98
C LYS A 176 -45.96 -30.83 -20.95
N HIS A 177 -44.77 -31.28 -20.58
CA HIS A 177 -43.88 -32.15 -21.37
C HIS A 177 -43.12 -31.48 -22.51
N ASP A 178 -43.31 -30.19 -22.76
CA ASP A 178 -42.39 -29.45 -23.63
C ASP A 178 -40.96 -29.54 -23.08
N VAL A 179 -39.98 -29.65 -23.98
CA VAL A 179 -38.57 -29.70 -23.61
C VAL A 179 -37.89 -28.41 -24.04
N VAL A 180 -37.34 -27.69 -23.06
CA VAL A 180 -36.58 -26.47 -23.26
C VAL A 180 -35.09 -26.78 -23.27
N GLN A 181 -34.46 -26.71 -24.44
CA GLN A 181 -33.05 -26.98 -24.66
C GLN A 181 -32.26 -25.68 -24.79
N THR A 182 -31.32 -25.43 -23.88
CA THR A 182 -30.44 -24.25 -23.95
C THR A 182 -29.21 -24.48 -24.82
N TYR A 183 -28.62 -23.40 -25.30
CA TYR A 183 -27.39 -23.36 -26.09
C TYR A 183 -26.53 -22.18 -25.63
N TRP A 184 -25.26 -22.45 -25.36
CA TRP A 184 -24.25 -21.44 -25.07
C TRP A 184 -23.32 -21.34 -26.28
N GLY A 185 -23.49 -20.28 -27.09
CA GLY A 185 -22.88 -20.21 -28.41
C GLY A 185 -23.34 -21.37 -29.29
N THR A 186 -22.42 -22.27 -29.63
CA THR A 186 -22.70 -23.50 -30.40
C THR A 186 -22.79 -24.76 -29.52
N THR A 187 -22.52 -24.64 -28.22
CA THR A 187 -22.47 -25.76 -27.28
C THR A 187 -23.87 -26.03 -26.71
N ILE A 188 -24.31 -27.29 -26.76
CA ILE A 188 -25.59 -27.72 -26.18
C ILE A 188 -25.48 -27.62 -24.65
N GLY A 189 -26.41 -26.87 -24.06
CA GLY A 189 -26.49 -26.69 -22.62
C GLY A 189 -27.41 -27.69 -21.92
N PRO A 190 -27.69 -27.48 -20.62
CA PRO A 190 -28.74 -28.20 -19.91
C PRO A 190 -30.12 -27.97 -20.54
N GLN A 191 -31.00 -28.95 -20.36
CA GLN A 191 -32.40 -28.87 -20.75
C GLN A 191 -33.31 -29.02 -19.52
N ALA A 192 -34.55 -28.55 -19.64
CA ALA A 192 -35.61 -28.80 -18.67
C ALA A 192 -36.90 -29.21 -19.37
N THR A 193 -37.68 -30.07 -18.72
CA THR A 193 -39.02 -30.45 -19.18
C THR A 193 -40.05 -29.61 -18.43
N VAL A 194 -40.98 -28.99 -19.15
CA VAL A 194 -42.04 -28.15 -18.59
C VAL A 194 -43.02 -29.01 -17.79
N THR A 195 -43.27 -28.58 -16.56
CA THR A 195 -44.24 -29.18 -15.64
C THR A 195 -45.41 -28.21 -15.38
N GLU A 196 -46.44 -28.67 -14.68
CA GLU A 196 -47.58 -27.82 -14.31
C GLU A 196 -47.17 -26.63 -13.43
N ASP A 197 -46.13 -26.79 -12.60
CA ASP A 197 -45.60 -25.75 -11.71
C ASP A 197 -44.78 -24.67 -12.45
N ASP A 198 -44.47 -24.88 -13.73
CA ASP A 198 -43.73 -23.92 -14.56
C ASP A 198 -44.65 -22.99 -15.38
N MET A 199 -45.96 -23.20 -15.32
CA MET A 199 -46.95 -22.55 -16.18
C MET A 199 -47.58 -21.29 -15.56
N GLY A 200 -48.21 -20.45 -16.39
CA GLY A 200 -48.92 -19.25 -15.92
C GLY A 200 -47.96 -18.08 -15.63
N LEU A 201 -47.88 -17.65 -14.36
CA LEU A 201 -46.94 -16.59 -13.93
C LEU A 201 -45.58 -17.15 -13.50
N ASP A 202 -45.49 -18.47 -13.35
CA ASP A 202 -44.26 -19.17 -13.02
C ASP A 202 -43.35 -19.33 -14.25
N ARG A 203 -42.18 -19.92 -14.03
CA ARG A 203 -41.08 -19.93 -15.01
C ARG A 203 -40.29 -21.22 -14.93
N VAL A 204 -39.89 -21.72 -16.08
CA VAL A 204 -39.00 -22.89 -16.18
C VAL A 204 -37.62 -22.50 -15.67
N ALA A 205 -37.14 -23.19 -14.64
CA ALA A 205 -35.80 -23.02 -14.10
C ALA A 205 -34.80 -23.97 -14.78
N ILE A 206 -33.66 -23.43 -15.21
CA ILE A 206 -32.56 -24.21 -15.80
C ILE A 206 -31.26 -23.88 -15.07
N THR A 207 -30.51 -24.91 -14.71
CA THR A 207 -29.24 -24.77 -13.98
C THR A 207 -28.05 -25.08 -14.87
N PHE A 208 -27.18 -24.10 -15.09
CA PHE A 208 -25.84 -24.32 -15.64
C PHE A 208 -24.87 -24.66 -14.50
N THR A 209 -24.20 -25.81 -14.61
CA THR A 209 -23.22 -26.24 -13.60
C THR A 209 -21.89 -25.50 -13.78
N ARG A 210 -21.13 -25.32 -12.70
CA ARG A 210 -19.76 -24.77 -12.77
C ARG A 210 -18.90 -25.50 -13.80
N ALA A 211 -18.90 -26.83 -13.79
CA ALA A 211 -18.10 -27.63 -14.72
C ALA A 211 -18.48 -27.38 -16.20
N PHE A 212 -19.76 -27.14 -16.50
CA PHE A 212 -20.18 -26.73 -17.82
C PHE A 212 -19.65 -25.35 -18.18
N LEU A 213 -19.82 -24.36 -17.29
CA LEU A 213 -19.37 -22.98 -17.52
C LEU A 213 -17.86 -22.88 -17.71
N GLU A 214 -17.06 -23.60 -16.91
CA GLU A 214 -15.60 -23.64 -17.02
C GLU A 214 -15.13 -24.24 -18.38
N SER A 215 -15.96 -25.06 -19.04
CA SER A 215 -15.62 -25.66 -20.33
C SER A 215 -15.78 -24.72 -21.53
N LEU A 216 -16.49 -23.59 -21.37
CA LEU A 216 -16.91 -22.71 -22.48
C LEU A 216 -15.88 -21.63 -22.85
N GLY A 217 -14.84 -21.44 -22.03
CA GLY A 217 -13.82 -20.40 -22.20
C GLY A 217 -14.30 -19.00 -21.80
N GLU A 218 -13.42 -18.00 -21.92
CA GLU A 218 -13.66 -16.63 -21.39
C GLU A 218 -14.02 -15.60 -22.48
N THR A 219 -14.63 -16.06 -23.57
CA THR A 219 -15.07 -15.18 -24.67
C THR A 219 -16.55 -14.85 -24.53
N GLU A 220 -16.95 -13.66 -25.01
CA GLU A 220 -18.37 -13.31 -25.08
C GLU A 220 -19.08 -14.26 -26.06
N GLN A 221 -20.16 -14.89 -25.59
CA GLN A 221 -20.97 -15.80 -26.39
C GLN A 221 -22.46 -15.50 -26.22
N LEU A 222 -23.23 -15.75 -27.28
CA LEU A 222 -24.67 -15.60 -27.28
C LEU A 222 -25.33 -16.84 -26.70
N VAL A 223 -26.12 -16.68 -25.64
CA VAL A 223 -26.89 -17.75 -24.99
C VAL A 223 -28.35 -17.67 -25.42
N LYS A 224 -28.93 -18.80 -25.83
CA LYS A 224 -30.30 -18.92 -26.35
C LYS A 224 -30.92 -20.27 -26.01
N TYR A 225 -32.21 -20.46 -26.29
CA TYR A 225 -32.88 -21.75 -26.17
C TYR A 225 -33.81 -22.04 -27.34
N LYS A 226 -34.19 -23.32 -27.45
CA LYS A 226 -35.31 -23.82 -28.26
C LYS A 226 -36.24 -24.65 -27.39
N VAL A 227 -37.53 -24.53 -27.66
CA VAL A 227 -38.58 -25.42 -27.14
C VAL A 227 -38.89 -26.48 -28.19
N PHE A 228 -39.04 -27.72 -27.74
CA PHE A 228 -39.64 -28.82 -28.48
C PHE A 228 -40.95 -29.17 -27.78
N ASP A 229 -42.07 -29.14 -28.49
CA ASP A 229 -43.31 -29.61 -27.89
C ASP A 229 -43.29 -31.13 -27.66
N ARG A 230 -44.34 -31.65 -27.04
CA ARG A 230 -44.47 -33.08 -26.79
C ARG A 230 -44.48 -33.94 -28.06
N ALA A 231 -45.03 -33.45 -29.17
CA ALA A 231 -45.02 -34.14 -30.45
C ALA A 231 -43.60 -34.15 -31.07
N GLY A 232 -42.76 -33.18 -30.70
CA GLY A 232 -41.38 -33.01 -31.14
C GLY A 232 -41.20 -31.82 -32.10
N ASN A 233 -42.20 -30.96 -32.31
CA ASN A 233 -42.03 -29.79 -33.16
C ASN A 233 -41.07 -28.79 -32.52
N ALA A 234 -40.05 -28.40 -33.27
CA ALA A 234 -39.07 -27.43 -32.82
C ALA A 234 -39.55 -25.99 -33.08
N SER A 235 -39.49 -25.17 -32.04
CA SER A 235 -39.68 -23.71 -32.13
C SER A 235 -38.54 -22.99 -32.88
N ILE A 236 -38.73 -21.69 -33.10
CA ILE A 236 -37.67 -20.75 -33.48
C ILE A 236 -36.62 -20.62 -32.35
N ASP A 237 -35.48 -19.98 -32.62
CA ASP A 237 -34.54 -19.60 -31.57
C ASP A 237 -35.14 -18.49 -30.68
N SER A 238 -34.86 -18.53 -29.38
CA SER A 238 -35.12 -17.41 -28.48
C SER A 238 -34.27 -16.17 -28.82
N ASN A 239 -34.71 -15.01 -28.32
CA ASN A 239 -33.87 -13.82 -28.31
C ASN A 239 -32.54 -14.12 -27.58
N PRO A 240 -31.37 -13.90 -28.22
CA PRO A 240 -30.09 -14.23 -27.63
C PRO A 240 -29.65 -13.20 -26.58
N VAL A 241 -28.90 -13.67 -25.56
CA VAL A 241 -28.27 -12.80 -24.56
C VAL A 241 -26.76 -12.95 -24.63
N PRO A 242 -25.98 -11.86 -24.81
CA PRO A 242 -24.52 -11.92 -24.76
C PRO A 242 -24.04 -12.09 -23.31
N ILE A 243 -23.19 -13.08 -23.07
CA ILE A 243 -22.59 -13.35 -21.76
C ILE A 243 -21.10 -13.59 -21.92
N THR A 244 -20.31 -12.92 -21.08
CA THR A 244 -18.86 -13.15 -20.94
C THR A 244 -18.59 -13.92 -19.65
N LEU A 245 -17.77 -14.96 -19.70
CA LEU A 245 -17.34 -15.72 -18.52
C LEU A 245 -15.92 -15.29 -18.12
N LYS A 246 -15.68 -15.08 -16.83
CA LYS A 246 -14.37 -14.74 -16.24
C LYS A 246 -14.09 -15.67 -15.07
N LEU A 247 -14.04 -16.97 -15.36
CA LEU A 247 -14.05 -18.03 -14.35
C LEU A 247 -12.66 -18.53 -13.97
N GLN A 248 -11.59 -18.04 -14.62
CA GLN A 248 -10.23 -18.35 -14.19
C GLN A 248 -9.95 -17.78 -12.79
N ASP A 249 -9.31 -18.59 -11.95
CA ASP A 249 -8.85 -18.16 -10.64
C ASP A 249 -7.81 -17.06 -10.79
N ILE A 250 -8.03 -15.95 -10.09
CA ILE A 250 -7.08 -14.85 -10.03
C ILE A 250 -5.89 -15.29 -9.17
N PRO A 251 -4.65 -15.31 -9.70
CA PRO A 251 -3.48 -15.69 -8.93
C PRO A 251 -3.30 -14.80 -7.68
N ALA A 252 -3.10 -15.43 -6.53
CA ALA A 252 -2.86 -14.73 -5.26
C ALA A 252 -1.45 -15.01 -4.68
N ASN A 253 -0.51 -15.35 -5.56
CA ASN A 253 0.83 -15.81 -5.22
C ASN A 253 1.92 -15.14 -6.08
N PHE A 254 1.68 -13.94 -6.59
CA PHE A 254 2.75 -13.20 -7.25
C PHE A 254 3.91 -12.94 -6.29
N PRO A 255 5.16 -12.84 -6.77
CA PRO A 255 6.32 -12.62 -5.91
C PRO A 255 6.15 -11.39 -5.03
N ALA A 256 6.53 -11.50 -3.76
CA ALA A 256 6.43 -10.40 -2.80
C ALA A 256 7.29 -9.21 -3.24
N PRO A 257 6.86 -7.96 -2.97
CA PRO A 257 7.67 -6.78 -3.26
C PRO A 257 8.96 -6.80 -2.44
N ILE A 258 10.07 -6.35 -3.02
CA ILE A 258 11.38 -6.32 -2.38
C ILE A 258 11.58 -4.93 -1.79
N ILE A 259 11.69 -4.85 -0.47
CA ILE A 259 12.02 -3.62 0.23
C ILE A 259 13.54 -3.45 0.18
N ASP A 260 14.03 -2.24 -0.09
CA ASP A 260 15.45 -1.94 -0.21
C ASP A 260 16.26 -2.54 0.96
N PRO A 261 17.18 -3.50 0.71
CA PRO A 261 18.00 -4.09 1.76
C PRO A 261 18.88 -3.07 2.51
N GLY A 262 19.14 -1.90 1.91
CA GLY A 262 19.92 -0.82 2.49
C GLY A 262 19.32 -0.24 3.79
N VAL A 263 18.00 -0.34 3.98
CA VAL A 263 17.30 0.13 5.20
C VAL A 263 17.34 -0.89 6.35
N GLY A 264 17.95 -2.07 6.15
CA GLY A 264 18.03 -3.11 7.16
C GLY A 264 16.67 -3.69 7.55
N THR A 265 16.47 -3.93 8.85
CA THR A 265 15.25 -4.58 9.40
C THR A 265 14.24 -3.60 10.00
N LEU A 266 14.64 -2.36 10.21
CA LEU A 266 13.85 -1.33 10.87
C LEU A 266 14.06 -0.02 10.12
N ILE A 267 13.00 0.53 9.56
CA ILE A 267 13.05 1.87 8.96
C ILE A 267 12.90 2.90 10.08
N ASP A 268 13.94 3.70 10.28
CA ASP A 268 13.94 4.80 11.24
C ASP A 268 13.38 6.11 10.65
N TYR A 269 13.28 7.15 11.46
CA TYR A 269 12.76 8.45 11.02
C TYR A 269 13.60 9.08 9.91
N ALA A 270 14.93 9.01 9.99
CA ALA A 270 15.82 9.64 9.04
C ALA A 270 15.78 8.95 7.67
N GLU A 271 15.73 7.63 7.66
CA GLU A 271 15.55 6.83 6.45
C GLU A 271 14.18 7.10 5.81
N ALA A 272 13.11 7.13 6.62
CA ALA A 272 11.78 7.41 6.11
C ALA A 272 11.64 8.82 5.51
N GLN A 273 12.36 9.81 6.01
CA GLN A 273 12.38 11.18 5.44
C GLN A 273 12.91 11.19 4.00
N ALA A 274 13.87 10.31 3.65
CA ALA A 274 14.39 10.20 2.28
C ALA A 274 13.46 9.40 1.34
N GLY A 275 12.49 8.68 1.91
CA GLY A 275 11.61 7.74 1.24
C GLY A 275 12.28 6.38 1.02
N VAL A 276 11.48 5.32 1.10
CA VAL A 276 11.95 3.93 1.02
C VAL A 276 11.73 3.40 -0.39
N GLN A 277 12.73 2.76 -0.99
CA GLN A 277 12.56 2.10 -2.28
C GLN A 277 11.93 0.71 -2.09
N VAL A 278 10.93 0.41 -2.92
CA VAL A 278 10.26 -0.88 -3.00
C VAL A 278 10.22 -1.29 -4.47
N ASP A 279 10.81 -2.44 -4.74
CA ASP A 279 10.90 -3.03 -6.07
C ASP A 279 9.83 -4.12 -6.26
N ILE A 280 9.20 -4.11 -7.43
CA ILE A 280 8.23 -5.11 -7.85
C ILE A 280 8.95 -6.14 -8.72
N PRO A 281 9.09 -7.39 -8.29
CA PRO A 281 9.71 -8.42 -9.11
C PRO A 281 8.84 -8.81 -10.30
N LYS A 282 9.45 -9.48 -11.28
CA LYS A 282 8.72 -10.13 -12.36
C LYS A 282 7.63 -11.07 -11.84
N TYR A 283 6.40 -10.88 -12.32
CA TYR A 283 5.28 -11.78 -12.02
C TYR A 283 4.77 -12.52 -13.28
N PRO A 284 4.19 -13.72 -13.12
CA PRO A 284 3.66 -14.48 -14.25
C PRO A 284 2.59 -13.72 -15.03
N GLY A 285 2.72 -13.70 -16.36
CA GLY A 285 1.74 -13.04 -17.22
C GLY A 285 1.79 -11.51 -17.22
N ALA A 286 2.88 -10.90 -16.76
CA ALA A 286 3.11 -9.46 -16.86
C ALA A 286 2.92 -8.95 -18.30
N SER A 287 2.17 -7.86 -18.45
CA SER A 287 1.81 -7.25 -19.72
C SER A 287 2.03 -5.75 -19.69
N PRO A 288 2.38 -5.11 -20.83
CA PRO A 288 2.46 -3.66 -20.89
C PRO A 288 1.18 -3.01 -20.38
N PHE A 289 1.31 -1.91 -19.64
CA PHE A 289 0.22 -1.13 -19.06
C PHE A 289 -0.61 -1.81 -17.97
N ASP A 290 -0.17 -2.96 -17.46
CA ASP A 290 -0.72 -3.51 -16.22
C ASP A 290 -0.63 -2.45 -15.11
N MET A 291 -1.73 -2.18 -14.43
CA MET A 291 -1.81 -1.16 -13.39
C MET A 291 -1.49 -1.80 -12.04
N ILE A 292 -0.31 -1.48 -11.51
CA ILE A 292 0.22 -2.03 -10.26
C ILE A 292 -0.06 -1.06 -9.12
N ARG A 293 -0.80 -1.51 -8.12
CA ARG A 293 -1.08 -0.75 -6.88
C ARG A 293 -0.34 -1.42 -5.72
N LEU A 294 0.65 -0.72 -5.17
CA LEU A 294 1.33 -1.13 -3.93
C LEU A 294 0.51 -0.72 -2.71
N PHE A 295 0.59 -1.50 -1.65
CA PHE A 295 -0.02 -1.25 -0.34
C PHE A 295 1.06 -1.20 0.74
N TRP A 296 1.09 -0.11 1.52
CA TRP A 296 1.97 0.04 2.69
C TRP A 296 1.19 -0.24 3.99
N GLY A 297 0.91 -1.52 4.23
CA GLY A 297 -0.10 -1.98 5.19
C GLY A 297 -1.46 -2.20 4.53
N GLN A 298 -2.38 -2.88 5.23
CA GLN A 298 -3.65 -3.34 4.65
C GLN A 298 -4.55 -2.23 4.09
N ASN A 299 -4.55 -1.04 4.70
CA ASN A 299 -5.50 0.04 4.39
C ASN A 299 -4.81 1.31 3.89
N ASN A 300 -3.62 1.20 3.31
CA ASN A 300 -2.85 2.34 2.82
C ASN A 300 -2.36 2.09 1.39
N PRO A 301 -3.28 2.10 0.40
CA PRO A 301 -2.94 1.92 -1.00
C PRO A 301 -2.24 3.15 -1.56
N LEU A 302 -1.22 2.92 -2.37
CA LEU A 302 -0.62 3.95 -3.20
C LEU A 302 -1.43 4.18 -4.48
N VAL A 303 -1.10 5.27 -5.17
CA VAL A 303 -1.63 5.52 -6.51
C VAL A 303 -1.14 4.40 -7.44
N PRO A 304 -2.04 3.76 -8.22
CA PRO A 304 -1.64 2.76 -9.21
C PRO A 304 -0.66 3.32 -10.25
N VAL A 305 0.37 2.55 -10.57
CA VAL A 305 1.39 2.89 -11.56
C VAL A 305 1.35 1.86 -12.69
N ALA A 306 1.34 2.34 -13.94
CA ALA A 306 1.35 1.47 -15.11
C ALA A 306 2.73 0.83 -15.28
N LEU A 307 2.76 -0.48 -15.55
CA LEU A 307 3.96 -1.19 -15.96
C LEU A 307 4.44 -0.62 -17.31
N PRO A 308 5.66 -0.05 -17.39
CA PRO A 308 6.17 0.52 -18.63
C PRO A 308 6.35 -0.55 -19.72
N PRO A 309 5.97 -0.27 -20.98
CA PRO A 309 6.21 -1.19 -22.09
C PRO A 309 7.69 -1.52 -22.25
N GLY A 310 8.02 -2.81 -22.33
CA GLY A 310 9.39 -3.31 -22.47
C GLY A 310 10.02 -3.79 -21.16
N ASN A 311 9.43 -3.49 -20.01
CA ASN A 311 9.94 -3.91 -18.69
C ASN A 311 9.41 -5.27 -18.24
N GLU A 312 8.47 -5.89 -18.97
CA GLU A 312 7.70 -7.07 -18.52
C GLU A 312 8.57 -8.31 -18.30
N ASN A 313 9.76 -8.31 -18.90
CA ASN A 313 10.69 -9.43 -18.85
C ASN A 313 11.87 -9.24 -17.90
N GLU A 314 12.04 -8.04 -17.34
CA GLU A 314 13.10 -7.70 -16.39
C GLU A 314 12.86 -8.39 -15.04
N ASP A 315 13.94 -8.66 -14.29
CA ASP A 315 13.83 -9.27 -12.95
C ASP A 315 13.06 -8.34 -11.98
N ILE A 316 13.29 -7.03 -12.12
CA ILE A 316 12.54 -5.97 -11.45
C ILE A 316 11.78 -5.20 -12.53
N VAL A 317 10.46 -5.31 -12.51
CA VAL A 317 9.60 -4.74 -13.55
C VAL A 317 9.24 -3.28 -13.24
N LEU A 318 9.25 -2.90 -11.95
CA LEU A 318 8.94 -1.56 -11.49
C LEU A 318 9.64 -1.26 -10.17
N SER A 319 10.19 -0.05 -10.02
CA SER A 319 10.75 0.46 -8.76
C SER A 319 9.96 1.67 -8.30
N LEU A 320 9.52 1.65 -7.04
CA LEU A 320 8.70 2.70 -6.43
C LEU A 320 9.43 3.30 -5.23
N ARG A 321 9.44 4.62 -5.11
CA ARG A 321 9.90 5.31 -3.89
C ARG A 321 8.69 5.73 -3.06
N ILE A 322 8.57 5.14 -1.87
CA ILE A 322 7.47 5.37 -0.94
C ILE A 322 7.76 6.65 -0.16
N PRO A 323 6.91 7.69 -0.24
CA PRO A 323 7.16 8.96 0.41
C PRO A 323 6.89 8.87 1.93
N TYR A 324 7.53 9.76 2.70
CA TYR A 324 7.39 9.83 4.16
C TYR A 324 5.93 9.84 4.62
N GLU A 325 5.05 10.62 3.99
CA GLU A 325 3.64 10.73 4.38
C GLU A 325 2.90 9.37 4.31
N THR A 326 3.25 8.53 3.33
CA THR A 326 2.69 7.17 3.21
C THR A 326 3.23 6.27 4.32
N LEU A 327 4.54 6.33 4.59
CA LEU A 327 5.18 5.57 5.65
C LEU A 327 4.60 5.95 7.03
N ASN A 328 4.40 7.24 7.26
CA ASN A 328 3.97 7.84 8.53
C ASN A 328 2.50 7.57 8.90
N GLN A 329 1.69 6.97 8.01
CA GLN A 329 0.36 6.48 8.38
C GLN A 329 0.42 5.29 9.35
N ASN A 330 1.50 4.50 9.28
CA ASN A 330 1.80 3.44 10.23
C ASN A 330 3.18 3.75 10.86
N PRO A 331 3.28 4.72 11.77
CA PRO A 331 4.57 5.25 12.19
C PRO A 331 5.33 4.34 13.16
N VAL A 332 4.69 3.32 13.74
CA VAL A 332 5.33 2.37 14.66
C VAL A 332 4.73 0.98 14.47
N GLY A 333 5.58 -0.04 14.30
CA GLY A 333 5.16 -1.45 14.30
C GLY A 333 5.63 -2.22 13.07
N SER A 334 5.08 -3.41 12.87
CA SER A 334 5.39 -4.25 11.71
C SER A 334 4.39 -4.00 10.58
N VAL A 335 4.89 -3.65 9.39
CA VAL A 335 4.09 -3.30 8.22
C VAL A 335 4.21 -4.39 7.17
N GLN A 336 3.06 -4.86 6.66
CA GLN A 336 3.00 -5.75 5.50
C GLN A 336 2.94 -4.94 4.21
N VAL A 337 3.78 -5.28 3.25
CA VAL A 337 3.87 -4.64 1.94
C VAL A 337 3.55 -5.66 0.87
N PHE A 338 2.55 -5.36 0.04
CA PHE A 338 2.10 -6.23 -1.06
C PHE A 338 1.58 -5.35 -2.21
N TYR A 339 1.32 -5.94 -3.37
CA TYR A 339 0.73 -5.25 -4.51
C TYR A 339 -0.38 -6.05 -5.17
N GLU A 340 -1.26 -5.31 -5.84
CA GLU A 340 -2.29 -5.83 -6.72
C GLU A 340 -2.00 -5.39 -8.15
N VAL A 341 -2.30 -6.26 -9.11
CA VAL A 341 -2.20 -5.98 -10.54
C VAL A 341 -3.59 -5.96 -11.12
N THR A 342 -3.93 -4.90 -11.84
CA THR A 342 -5.20 -4.77 -12.55
C THR A 342 -4.97 -4.58 -14.05
N ARG A 343 -5.78 -5.25 -14.87
CA ARG A 343 -5.73 -5.20 -16.34
C ARG A 343 -7.11 -4.86 -16.86
N GLN A 344 -7.21 -3.76 -17.61
CA GLN A 344 -8.50 -3.27 -18.13
C GLN A 344 -9.60 -3.17 -17.04
N LEU A 345 -9.19 -2.78 -15.82
CA LEU A 345 -10.01 -2.67 -14.59
C LEU A 345 -10.30 -3.99 -13.84
N ASP A 346 -10.05 -5.16 -14.44
CA ASP A 346 -10.19 -6.43 -13.75
C ASP A 346 -8.93 -6.75 -12.92
N LEU A 347 -9.11 -7.39 -11.76
CA LEU A 347 -7.99 -7.85 -10.95
C LEU A 347 -7.31 -9.03 -11.65
N ALA A 348 -6.03 -8.85 -12.02
CA ALA A 348 -5.22 -9.84 -12.71
C ALA A 348 -4.39 -10.70 -11.75
N GLY A 349 -4.12 -10.21 -10.54
CA GLY A 349 -3.47 -10.99 -9.49
C GLY A 349 -3.02 -10.17 -8.29
N THR A 350 -2.69 -10.86 -7.20
CA THR A 350 -2.16 -10.27 -5.97
C THR A 350 -0.86 -10.94 -5.55
N SER A 351 0.01 -10.17 -4.92
CA SER A 351 1.30 -10.66 -4.45
C SER A 351 1.23 -11.29 -3.06
N LEU A 352 2.25 -12.12 -2.77
CA LEU A 352 2.65 -12.39 -1.40
C LEU A 352 3.09 -11.09 -0.71
N SER A 353 3.11 -11.10 0.62
CA SER A 353 3.51 -9.95 1.44
C SER A 353 4.97 -10.04 1.87
N SER A 354 5.67 -8.91 1.83
CA SER A 354 6.89 -8.66 2.57
C SER A 354 6.58 -7.97 3.89
N THR A 355 7.44 -8.11 4.89
CA THR A 355 7.28 -7.48 6.22
C THR A 355 8.50 -6.66 6.57
N ILE A 356 8.28 -5.46 7.13
CA ILE A 356 9.35 -4.60 7.65
C ILE A 356 8.86 -3.90 8.91
N ASP A 357 9.74 -3.69 9.88
CA ASP A 357 9.42 -2.90 11.05
C ASP A 357 9.68 -1.42 10.78
N VAL A 358 8.87 -0.55 11.37
CA VAL A 358 9.01 0.91 11.25
C VAL A 358 8.95 1.56 12.62
N PHE A 359 9.77 2.59 12.82
CA PHE A 359 9.71 3.46 13.99
C PHE A 359 10.05 4.89 13.60
N LEU A 360 9.02 5.64 13.25
CA LEU A 360 9.09 6.97 12.65
C LEU A 360 8.72 8.09 13.62
N THR A 361 8.45 7.77 14.88
CA THR A 361 8.13 8.80 15.88
C THR A 361 9.41 9.36 16.49
N LEU A 362 9.48 10.68 16.60
CA LEU A 362 10.54 11.36 17.35
C LEU A 362 10.18 11.41 18.84
N PRO A 363 11.18 11.37 19.76
CA PRO A 363 10.94 11.57 21.18
C PRO A 363 10.35 12.96 21.46
N VAL A 364 10.80 13.98 20.73
CA VAL A 364 10.33 15.36 20.81
C VAL A 364 10.19 15.96 19.41
N PRO A 365 9.27 16.91 19.18
CA PRO A 365 9.16 17.62 17.91
C PRO A 365 10.44 18.39 17.55
N THR A 366 10.73 18.49 16.27
CA THR A 366 11.82 19.31 15.69
C THR A 366 11.26 20.59 15.04
N PRO A 367 12.08 21.67 14.92
CA PRO A 367 13.43 21.81 15.46
C PRO A 367 13.41 22.05 16.98
N LEU A 368 14.47 21.63 17.67
CA LEU A 368 14.76 22.09 19.02
C LEU A 368 15.36 23.49 18.99
N GLU A 369 15.14 24.25 20.06
CA GLU A 369 15.76 25.56 20.26
C GLU A 369 17.26 25.44 20.51
N THR A 370 17.97 26.55 20.29
CA THR A 370 19.42 26.62 20.47
C THR A 370 19.79 26.43 21.94
N PHE A 371 20.78 25.60 22.20
CA PHE A 371 21.34 25.38 23.53
C PHE A 371 22.21 26.56 23.94
N ILE A 372 22.01 27.08 25.16
CA ILE A 372 22.78 28.21 25.69
C ILE A 372 23.65 27.71 26.83
N VAL A 373 24.92 28.11 26.84
CA VAL A 373 25.87 27.85 27.92
C VAL A 373 26.20 29.17 28.62
N GLN A 374 26.18 29.19 29.95
CA GLN A 374 26.46 30.38 30.75
C GLN A 374 27.51 30.09 31.82
N GLY A 375 28.33 31.09 32.12
CA GLY A 375 29.15 31.15 33.32
C GLY A 375 28.33 31.15 34.61
N THR A 376 28.98 30.85 35.74
CA THR A 376 28.33 30.82 37.07
C THR A 376 29.08 31.59 38.16
N SER A 377 30.17 32.27 37.81
CA SER A 377 30.94 33.13 38.70
C SER A 377 30.05 34.24 39.25
N VAL A 378 29.94 34.31 40.59
CA VAL A 378 29.17 35.35 41.28
C VAL A 378 30.05 36.56 41.61
N GLU A 379 31.36 36.34 41.77
CA GLU A 379 32.31 37.38 42.15
C GLU A 379 32.66 38.30 40.97
N SER A 380 32.70 37.73 39.75
CA SER A 380 32.90 38.45 38.49
C SER A 380 31.94 37.91 37.46
N PRO A 381 30.64 38.29 37.52
CA PRO A 381 29.63 37.70 36.66
C PRO A 381 29.80 38.15 35.21
N ASN A 382 30.09 37.19 34.34
CA ASN A 382 29.99 37.35 32.91
C ASN A 382 28.65 36.80 32.42
N THR A 383 27.81 37.67 31.87
CA THR A 383 26.47 37.31 31.41
C THR A 383 26.43 37.06 29.91
N THR A 384 27.58 36.89 29.26
CA THR A 384 27.64 36.65 27.81
C THR A 384 27.30 35.18 27.55
N ASP A 385 26.23 34.95 26.81
CA ASP A 385 25.85 33.60 26.40
C ASP A 385 26.95 32.97 25.54
N ASN A 386 27.23 31.69 25.81
CA ASN A 386 28.20 30.85 25.11
C ASN A 386 29.65 31.33 25.25
N PHE A 387 29.95 31.97 26.38
CA PHE A 387 31.28 32.40 26.76
C PHE A 387 31.58 31.96 28.18
N ILE A 388 32.67 31.21 28.37
CA ILE A 388 33.21 30.80 29.66
C ILE A 388 34.56 31.49 29.81
N ASP A 389 34.62 32.44 30.74
CA ASP A 389 35.86 33.15 31.05
C ASP A 389 36.76 32.38 32.02
N GLU A 390 37.88 32.99 32.37
CA GLU A 390 38.91 32.38 33.20
C GLU A 390 38.46 32.09 34.64
N GLU A 391 37.47 32.83 35.15
CA GLU A 391 36.85 32.58 36.46
C GLU A 391 35.80 31.46 36.36
N ASP A 392 34.94 31.51 35.33
CA ASP A 392 33.90 30.53 35.08
C ASP A 392 34.45 29.14 34.74
N TYR A 393 35.61 29.09 34.08
CA TYR A 393 36.31 27.85 33.76
C TYR A 393 36.80 27.09 34.99
N GLU A 394 36.83 27.73 36.16
CA GLU A 394 37.16 27.07 37.43
C GLU A 394 35.90 26.50 38.14
N LEU A 395 34.72 26.79 37.61
CA LEU A 395 33.41 26.42 38.16
C LEU A 395 32.64 25.49 37.21
N ASN A 396 31.49 24.99 37.68
CA ASN A 396 30.53 24.33 36.78
C ASN A 396 29.85 25.41 35.94
N ALA A 397 29.74 25.20 34.63
CA ALA A 397 28.92 26.06 33.79
C ALA A 397 27.43 25.72 33.95
N LEU A 398 26.55 26.55 33.40
CA LEU A 398 25.11 26.33 33.37
C LEU A 398 24.64 26.14 31.93
N GLY A 399 24.08 24.97 31.63
CA GLY A 399 23.37 24.72 30.39
C GLY A 399 21.91 25.11 30.53
N VAL A 400 21.43 25.99 29.66
CA VAL A 400 20.02 26.40 29.57
C VAL A 400 19.38 25.68 28.40
N VAL A 401 18.54 24.69 28.72
CA VAL A 401 17.74 23.95 27.74
C VAL A 401 16.34 24.55 27.72
N LYS A 402 15.95 25.14 26.58
CA LYS A 402 14.60 25.70 26.43
C LYS A 402 13.54 24.62 26.60
N TRP A 403 12.45 24.99 27.28
CA TRP A 403 11.36 24.04 27.51
C TRP A 403 10.70 23.61 26.20
N ASN A 404 10.53 22.31 26.01
CA ASN A 404 9.78 21.72 24.90
C ASN A 404 8.62 20.90 25.47
N THR A 405 7.40 21.15 24.98
CA THR A 405 6.19 20.45 25.44
C THR A 405 6.17 18.97 25.09
N GLY A 406 7.03 18.51 24.17
CA GLY A 406 7.22 17.11 23.82
C GLY A 406 8.12 16.32 24.77
N PHE A 407 8.83 16.98 25.69
CA PHE A 407 9.60 16.26 26.71
C PHE A 407 8.69 15.35 27.53
N ALA A 408 9.13 14.12 27.78
CA ALA A 408 8.45 13.16 28.62
C ALA A 408 9.35 12.69 29.77
N ILE A 409 8.72 12.18 30.82
CA ILE A 409 9.43 11.60 31.97
C ILE A 409 10.38 10.50 31.46
N SER A 410 11.60 10.51 31.98
CA SER A 410 12.68 9.57 31.64
C SER A 410 13.35 9.76 30.28
N ASP A 411 13.00 10.81 29.53
CA ASP A 411 13.83 11.23 28.38
C ASP A 411 15.23 11.60 28.87
N ASN A 412 16.25 11.15 28.15
CA ASN A 412 17.64 11.44 28.46
C ASN A 412 18.17 12.56 27.57
N LEU A 413 18.73 13.59 28.19
CA LEU A 413 19.54 14.59 27.52
C LEU A 413 21.01 14.14 27.59
N ASN A 414 21.64 13.97 26.44
CA ASN A 414 23.06 13.63 26.33
C ASN A 414 23.82 14.88 25.86
N LEU A 415 24.80 15.33 26.64
CA LEU A 415 25.60 16.51 26.33
C LEU A 415 26.83 16.11 25.50
N PHE A 416 27.11 16.90 24.47
CA PHE A 416 28.32 16.82 23.65
C PHE A 416 29.05 18.15 23.75
N TRP A 417 30.33 18.11 24.07
CA TRP A 417 31.18 19.27 24.31
C TRP A 417 32.52 19.06 23.62
N GLY A 418 32.68 19.60 22.41
CA GLY A 418 33.83 19.28 21.55
C GLY A 418 33.91 17.78 21.26
N ASP A 419 35.04 17.19 21.61
CA ASP A 419 35.31 15.74 21.51
C ASP A 419 34.84 14.97 22.76
N GLN A 420 34.40 15.67 23.81
CA GLN A 420 33.88 15.08 25.03
C GLN A 420 32.37 14.86 24.96
N GLN A 421 31.87 13.88 25.71
CA GLN A 421 30.45 13.64 25.86
C GLN A 421 30.08 13.18 27.27
N LYS A 422 28.88 13.54 27.70
CA LYS A 422 28.24 13.05 28.91
C LYS A 422 26.87 12.50 28.56
N LEU A 423 26.80 11.18 28.39
CA LEU A 423 25.55 10.46 28.21
C LEU A 423 24.72 10.55 29.49
N GLN A 424 23.40 10.64 29.35
CA GLN A 424 22.48 10.86 30.45
C GLN A 424 22.93 12.03 31.36
N TRP A 425 23.38 13.12 30.74
CA TRP A 425 23.74 14.35 31.44
C TRP A 425 22.58 14.86 32.30
N TYR A 426 21.36 14.74 31.77
CA TYR A 426 20.14 14.97 32.53
C TYR A 426 19.06 13.97 32.11
N GLN A 427 18.17 13.64 33.04
CA GLN A 427 16.98 12.86 32.76
C GLN A 427 15.75 13.65 33.19
N ILE A 428 14.80 13.82 32.28
CA ILE A 428 13.59 14.60 32.51
C ILE A 428 12.77 13.97 33.64
N ARG A 429 12.42 14.80 34.64
CA ARG A 429 11.69 14.39 35.85
C ARG A 429 10.24 14.84 35.78
N ALA A 430 9.39 14.22 36.60
CA ALA A 430 7.99 14.63 36.74
C ALA A 430 7.84 16.10 37.19
N THR A 431 8.75 16.60 38.02
CA THR A 431 8.76 18.01 38.47
C THR A 431 9.04 18.99 37.34
N ASP A 432 9.81 18.59 36.34
CA ASP A 432 10.16 19.44 35.20
C ASP A 432 8.93 19.65 34.32
N ILE A 433 8.21 18.55 34.03
CA ILE A 433 6.94 18.57 33.29
C ILE A 433 5.91 19.46 33.99
N ALA A 434 5.78 19.34 35.31
CA ALA A 434 4.84 20.14 36.09
C ALA A 434 5.21 21.63 36.11
N ALA A 435 6.51 21.96 36.05
CA ALA A 435 7.00 23.33 36.09
C ALA A 435 6.94 24.03 34.72
N ALA A 436 7.04 23.27 33.62
CA ALA A 436 6.94 23.73 32.23
C ALA A 436 7.76 25.00 31.91
N ARG A 437 9.03 25.01 32.34
CA ARG A 437 9.96 26.14 32.19
C ARG A 437 11.32 25.66 31.73
N ASP A 438 12.17 26.59 31.28
CA ASP A 438 13.55 26.30 30.86
C ASP A 438 14.30 25.51 31.94
N LEU A 439 15.06 24.51 31.50
CA LEU A 439 15.85 23.66 32.38
C LEU A 439 17.23 24.27 32.55
N LEU A 440 17.57 24.53 33.81
CA LEU A 440 18.87 25.05 34.23
C LEU A 440 19.68 23.86 34.75
N ILE A 441 20.55 23.31 33.91
CA ILE A 441 21.25 22.06 34.17
C ILE A 441 22.75 22.35 34.32
N PRO A 442 23.38 22.03 35.46
CA PRO A 442 24.82 22.21 35.63
C PRO A 442 25.63 21.37 34.63
N ILE A 443 26.61 21.99 33.99
CA ILE A 443 27.63 21.34 33.18
C ILE A 443 28.88 21.21 34.06
N ASP A 444 29.30 19.98 34.32
CA ASP A 444 30.41 19.73 35.22
C ASP A 444 31.71 20.32 34.66
N ASN A 445 32.44 21.06 35.50
CA ASN A 445 33.75 21.59 35.16
C ASN A 445 34.70 20.54 34.54
N ALA A 446 34.63 19.30 35.01
CA ALA A 446 35.47 18.21 34.55
C ALA A 446 35.34 17.93 33.04
N ILE A 447 34.15 18.08 32.44
CA ILE A 447 34.02 17.89 30.97
C ILE A 447 34.68 19.04 30.20
N MET A 448 34.61 20.27 30.73
CA MET A 448 35.26 21.43 30.13
C MET A 448 36.78 21.30 30.21
N ARG A 449 37.32 20.88 31.37
CA ARG A 449 38.77 20.64 31.53
C ARG A 449 39.31 19.50 30.69
N ALA A 450 38.54 18.43 30.54
CA ALA A 450 38.93 17.31 29.68
C ALA A 450 39.03 17.73 28.21
N GLN A 451 38.19 18.67 27.77
CA GLN A 451 38.27 19.26 26.44
C GLN A 451 39.40 20.29 26.31
N GLY A 452 39.59 21.12 27.34
CA GLY A 452 40.46 22.28 27.30
C GLY A 452 39.74 23.56 26.83
N THR A 453 40.54 24.61 26.58
CA THR A 453 40.07 25.93 26.13
C THR A 453 39.95 25.98 24.60
N GLY A 454 39.24 26.98 24.08
CA GLY A 454 39.06 27.14 22.64
C GLY A 454 38.10 28.27 22.30
N ALA A 455 38.23 28.84 21.10
CA ALA A 455 37.37 29.95 20.68
C ALA A 455 36.00 29.49 20.14
N GLU A 456 35.92 28.27 19.59
CA GLU A 456 34.74 27.75 18.89
C GLU A 456 34.49 26.28 19.24
N ILE A 457 34.42 25.94 20.53
CA ILE A 457 34.14 24.56 20.94
C ILE A 457 32.68 24.25 20.58
N PRO A 458 32.39 23.22 19.75
CA PRO A 458 31.02 22.88 19.37
C PRO A 458 30.32 22.16 20.53
N VAL A 459 29.19 22.69 20.95
CA VAL A 459 28.40 22.17 22.07
C VAL A 459 26.95 21.97 21.63
N TYR A 460 26.37 20.82 21.96
CA TYR A 460 24.96 20.53 21.72
C TYR A 460 24.49 19.43 22.66
N TYR A 461 23.17 19.24 22.74
CA TYR A 461 22.59 18.06 23.37
C TYR A 461 21.72 17.29 22.39
N THR A 462 21.53 16.00 22.69
CA THR A 462 20.53 15.15 22.04
C THR A 462 19.50 14.69 23.05
N VAL A 463 18.25 14.53 22.62
CA VAL A 463 17.17 13.90 23.38
C VAL A 463 16.99 12.48 22.89
N THR A 464 17.03 11.52 23.81
CA THR A 464 16.72 10.12 23.52
C THR A 464 15.61 9.61 24.45
N ARG A 465 14.81 8.67 23.95
CA ARG A 465 13.75 8.00 24.72
C ARG A 465 13.95 6.49 24.65
N ALA A 466 13.81 5.82 25.78
CA ALA A 466 13.96 4.37 25.84
C ALA A 466 13.01 3.68 24.85
N GLY A 467 13.53 2.76 24.03
CA GLY A 467 12.78 2.06 22.99
C GLY A 467 12.52 2.87 21.71
N ASN A 468 12.90 4.15 21.66
CA ASN A 468 12.84 4.96 20.44
C ASN A 468 14.25 5.06 19.81
N PRO A 469 14.46 4.59 18.58
CA PRO A 469 15.76 4.62 17.90
C PRO A 469 16.15 6.01 17.37
N ASN A 470 15.23 7.00 17.38
CA ASN A 470 15.42 8.30 16.73
C ASN A 470 15.89 9.38 17.72
N PRO A 471 17.20 9.62 17.92
CA PRO A 471 17.67 10.73 18.72
C PRO A 471 17.32 12.07 18.05
N VAL A 472 16.90 13.06 18.84
CA VAL A 472 16.70 14.43 18.34
C VAL A 472 17.84 15.31 18.80
N LYS A 473 18.54 15.94 17.86
CA LYS A 473 19.69 16.83 18.11
C LYS A 473 19.26 18.30 18.07
N CYS A 474 19.70 19.10 19.05
CA CYS A 474 19.56 20.56 18.98
C CYS A 474 20.59 21.19 18.03
N PRO A 475 20.38 22.44 17.58
CA PRO A 475 21.42 23.18 16.85
C PRO A 475 22.75 23.18 17.61
N VAL A 476 23.86 23.08 16.86
CA VAL A 476 25.21 23.15 17.43
C VAL A 476 25.53 24.61 17.77
N GLN A 477 25.91 24.84 19.01
CA GLN A 477 26.34 26.14 19.50
C GLN A 477 27.87 26.16 19.66
N LEU A 478 28.52 27.19 19.14
CA LEU A 478 29.96 27.39 19.38
C LEU A 478 30.14 28.16 20.69
N VAL A 479 30.97 27.62 21.58
CA VAL A 479 31.27 28.18 22.89
C VAL A 479 32.74 28.57 22.96
N THR A 480 33.01 29.81 23.38
CA THR A 480 34.38 30.25 23.69
C THR A 480 34.68 29.94 25.15
N VAL A 481 35.82 29.32 25.40
CA VAL A 481 36.27 28.92 26.73
C VAL A 481 37.70 29.40 26.92
N ARG A 482 37.96 30.08 28.03
CA ARG A 482 39.29 30.61 28.40
C ARG A 482 39.68 30.10 29.78
N SER A 483 40.98 30.01 30.06
CA SER A 483 41.48 29.63 31.38
C SER A 483 42.67 30.48 31.80
N LYS A 484 42.95 30.51 33.10
CA LYS A 484 44.07 31.27 33.68
C LYS A 484 45.42 30.75 33.20
N GLU A 485 45.53 29.44 32.99
CA GLU A 485 46.76 28.78 32.55
C GLU A 485 47.15 29.18 31.12
N GLU A 486 46.18 29.53 30.28
CA GLU A 486 46.36 29.86 28.86
C GLU A 486 46.57 31.36 28.63
N LEU A 487 46.41 32.20 29.64
CA LEU A 487 46.65 33.64 29.54
C LEU A 487 48.11 33.95 29.15
N PRO A 488 48.38 35.07 28.46
CA PRO A 488 49.74 35.60 28.33
C PRO A 488 50.40 35.78 29.70
N GLY A 489 51.51 35.08 29.94
CA GLY A 489 52.19 35.00 31.24
C GLY A 489 51.73 33.86 32.16
N GLY A 490 50.74 33.07 31.74
CA GLY A 490 50.14 32.00 32.53
C GLY A 490 49.43 32.51 33.79
N SER A 491 49.22 31.62 34.76
CA SER A 491 48.54 31.94 36.02
C SER A 491 49.24 33.01 36.87
N GLU A 492 50.56 33.16 36.71
CA GLU A 492 51.37 34.15 37.43
C GLU A 492 51.34 35.55 36.80
N GLY A 493 50.81 35.65 35.57
CA GLY A 493 50.75 36.88 34.79
C GLY A 493 52.09 37.34 34.23
N LEU A 494 52.14 38.59 33.78
CA LEU A 494 53.30 39.17 33.10
C LEU A 494 54.11 40.07 34.04
N ASP A 495 55.42 39.88 34.06
CA ASP A 495 56.33 40.81 34.72
C ASP A 495 56.57 42.06 33.87
N GLY A 496 56.83 43.20 34.51
CA GLY A 496 57.09 44.46 33.82
C GLY A 496 58.44 44.46 33.08
N PRO A 497 58.60 45.29 32.04
CA PRO A 497 59.84 45.33 31.28
C PRO A 497 60.96 45.90 32.16
N PRO A 498 62.15 45.26 32.21
CA PRO A 498 63.25 45.74 33.04
C PRO A 498 63.89 47.00 32.44
N PHE A 499 64.31 47.92 33.31
CA PHE A 499 65.14 49.05 32.92
C PHE A 499 66.63 48.69 33.00
N LYS A 500 67.43 49.21 32.05
CA LYS A 500 68.88 49.15 32.13
C LYS A 500 69.42 50.26 33.04
N LEU A 501 69.81 49.87 34.26
CA LEU A 501 70.28 50.76 35.32
C LEU A 501 71.82 50.75 35.41
N ASN A 502 72.39 51.85 35.90
CA ASN A 502 73.81 51.89 36.27
C ASN A 502 74.08 51.24 37.64
N ASP A 503 75.36 51.16 38.03
CA ASP A 503 75.79 50.51 39.27
C ASP A 503 75.16 51.13 40.54
N VAL A 504 74.62 52.35 40.44
CA VAL A 504 73.93 53.06 41.53
C VAL A 504 72.40 53.07 41.38
N GLY A 505 71.85 52.34 40.41
CA GLY A 505 70.42 52.07 40.27
C GLY A 505 69.60 53.09 39.46
N PHE A 506 70.23 53.95 38.65
CA PHE A 506 69.54 54.97 37.84
C PHE A 506 69.53 54.63 36.35
N ILE A 507 68.44 55.00 35.67
CA ILE A 507 68.43 55.18 34.22
C ILE A 507 69.27 56.43 33.93
N ALA A 508 70.43 56.23 33.31
CA ALA A 508 71.45 57.26 33.13
C ALA A 508 72.00 57.28 31.69
N PRO A 509 72.57 58.41 31.21
CA PRO A 509 72.92 58.63 29.81
C PRO A 509 73.98 57.67 29.25
N ILE A 510 74.92 57.21 30.09
CA ILE A 510 76.03 56.35 29.63
C ILE A 510 75.52 54.97 29.20
N LEU A 511 74.61 54.38 29.97
CA LEU A 511 74.08 53.05 29.69
C LEU A 511 72.88 53.07 28.74
N ASN A 512 72.27 54.24 28.57
CA ASN A 512 71.09 54.50 27.74
C ASN A 512 71.38 55.66 26.75
N PRO A 513 72.43 55.56 25.91
CA PRO A 513 72.91 56.69 25.10
C PRO A 513 71.94 57.12 23.98
N ASN A 514 71.06 56.21 23.56
CA ASN A 514 70.08 56.43 22.49
C ASN A 514 68.63 56.33 22.98
N GLY A 515 68.42 56.35 24.30
CA GLY A 515 67.14 56.03 24.92
C GLY A 515 67.22 54.80 25.82
N ALA A 516 66.09 54.46 26.44
CA ALA A 516 65.98 53.30 27.34
C ALA A 516 65.39 52.12 26.58
N ASP A 517 66.20 51.07 26.42
CA ASP A 517 65.74 49.81 25.86
C ASP A 517 64.98 49.00 26.93
N LEU A 518 63.78 48.57 26.57
CA LEU A 518 62.86 47.78 27.37
C LEU A 518 62.65 46.44 26.67
N HIS A 519 63.46 45.46 27.04
CA HIS A 519 63.38 44.12 26.48
C HIS A 519 62.31 43.29 27.21
N ILE A 520 61.26 42.92 26.49
CA ILE A 520 60.23 41.98 26.93
C ILE A 520 60.69 40.59 26.51
N ALA A 521 61.12 39.77 27.46
CA ALA A 521 61.51 38.39 27.21
C ALA A 521 60.31 37.54 26.77
N PRO A 522 60.52 36.41 26.04
CA PRO A 522 59.47 35.43 25.80
C PRO A 522 58.77 35.03 27.10
N TYR A 523 57.44 35.06 27.09
CA TYR A 523 56.60 34.73 28.24
C TYR A 523 55.79 33.45 27.98
N ILE A 524 55.21 32.87 29.03
CA ILE A 524 54.36 31.68 28.91
C ILE A 524 53.14 32.02 28.04
N ASN A 525 52.82 31.15 27.07
CA ASN A 525 51.77 31.35 26.07
C ASN A 525 51.96 32.59 25.18
N ILE A 526 53.22 32.98 24.92
CA ILE A 526 53.55 33.88 23.81
C ILE A 526 53.24 33.20 22.48
N ASP A 527 52.57 33.92 21.59
CA ASP A 527 52.17 33.38 20.29
C ASP A 527 52.23 34.43 19.17
N GLU A 528 52.36 33.97 17.93
CA GLU A 528 52.39 34.80 16.74
C GLU A 528 51.06 35.55 16.57
N GLY A 529 51.13 36.84 16.22
CA GLY A 529 49.94 37.68 16.04
C GLY A 529 49.40 38.33 17.31
N GLN A 530 49.90 37.98 18.50
CA GLN A 530 49.67 38.80 19.70
C GLN A 530 50.27 40.20 19.51
N THR A 531 49.63 41.23 20.04
CA THR A 531 50.13 42.61 19.97
C THR A 531 50.51 43.12 21.34
N LEU A 532 51.78 43.52 21.49
CA LEU A 532 52.30 44.20 22.67
C LEU A 532 52.03 45.69 22.57
N PHE A 533 51.49 46.30 23.62
CA PHE A 533 51.31 47.74 23.76
C PHE A 533 52.12 48.24 24.95
N LEU A 534 53.26 48.87 24.69
CA LEU A 534 54.09 49.49 25.72
C LEU A 534 53.50 50.83 26.16
N THR A 535 53.51 51.06 27.48
CA THR A 535 53.28 52.36 28.10
C THR A 535 54.47 52.74 28.98
N PHE A 536 55.06 53.90 28.72
CA PHE A 536 56.09 54.54 29.54
C PHE A 536 55.58 55.88 30.06
N LYS A 537 55.75 56.13 31.37
CA LYS A 537 55.36 57.37 32.04
C LYS A 537 56.49 57.93 32.88
N GLY A 538 56.71 59.24 32.83
CA GLY A 538 57.70 59.93 33.65
C GLY A 538 57.07 60.77 34.75
N PHE A 539 57.77 60.86 35.88
CA PHE A 539 57.35 61.59 37.07
C PHE A 539 58.50 62.42 37.64
N ASP A 540 58.21 63.62 38.14
CA ASP A 540 59.19 64.42 38.87
C ASP A 540 59.61 63.77 40.21
N LYS A 541 60.55 64.38 40.93
CA LYS A 541 61.01 63.91 42.25
C LYS A 541 59.93 63.87 43.33
N ASN A 542 58.84 64.63 43.14
CA ASN A 542 57.70 64.69 44.04
C ASN A 542 56.56 63.75 43.61
N ASN A 543 56.80 62.88 42.62
CA ASN A 543 55.83 61.94 42.07
C ASN A 543 54.68 62.60 41.27
N ASN A 544 54.87 63.82 40.76
CA ASN A 544 53.92 64.43 39.82
C ASN A 544 54.20 63.94 38.40
N PRO A 545 53.17 63.54 37.63
CA PRO A 545 53.35 63.10 36.26
C PRO A 545 53.88 64.24 35.37
N ILE A 546 54.80 63.90 34.47
CA ILE A 546 55.32 64.79 33.43
C ILE A 546 54.82 64.25 32.09
N ASP A 547 53.62 64.65 31.69
CA ASP A 547 52.96 64.09 30.51
C ASP A 547 53.77 64.22 29.22
N ALA A 548 54.55 65.30 29.09
CA ALA A 548 55.44 65.52 27.94
C ALA A 548 56.57 64.49 27.82
N SER A 549 56.84 63.70 28.86
CA SER A 549 57.82 62.61 28.86
C SER A 549 57.22 61.24 28.53
N ASN A 550 55.89 61.10 28.50
CA ASN A 550 55.24 59.82 28.26
C ASN A 550 55.51 59.29 26.84
N TYR A 551 55.58 57.98 26.70
CA TYR A 551 55.80 57.31 25.43
C TYR A 551 54.96 56.03 25.35
N THR A 552 54.41 55.78 24.17
CA THR A 552 53.66 54.55 23.87
C THR A 552 54.13 54.01 22.55
N ALA A 553 54.19 52.69 22.44
CA ALA A 553 54.51 52.01 21.19
C ALA A 553 53.82 50.65 21.17
N ASP A 554 53.58 50.12 19.99
CA ASP A 554 53.00 48.80 19.81
C ASP A 554 53.81 47.92 18.85
N ARG A 555 53.64 46.60 18.99
CA ARG A 555 54.26 45.61 18.13
C ARG A 555 53.41 44.35 18.08
N THR A 556 52.92 44.00 16.90
CA THR A 556 52.39 42.65 16.62
C THR A 556 53.55 41.68 16.45
N LEU A 557 53.56 40.61 17.25
CA LEU A 557 54.62 39.61 17.32
C LEU A 557 54.63 38.73 16.08
N ASP A 558 55.81 38.55 15.51
CA ASP A 558 56.09 37.51 14.51
C ASP A 558 56.86 36.32 15.12
N LYS A 559 57.19 35.34 14.29
CA LYS A 559 57.94 34.14 14.73
C LYS A 559 59.27 34.45 15.41
N ASN A 560 59.95 35.52 15.02
CA ASN A 560 61.22 35.88 15.64
C ASN A 560 60.97 36.47 17.03
N ASP A 561 59.94 37.29 17.18
CA ASP A 561 59.59 37.90 18.46
C ASP A 561 59.07 36.85 19.46
N VAL A 562 58.33 35.84 19.01
CA VAL A 562 57.91 34.69 19.84
C VAL A 562 59.13 33.93 20.40
N ALA A 563 60.16 33.74 19.58
CA ALA A 563 61.35 32.98 19.97
C ALA A 563 62.31 33.77 20.87
N ASN A 564 62.45 35.08 20.64
CA ASN A 564 63.51 35.89 21.25
C ASN A 564 63.01 37.03 22.15
N GLY A 565 61.71 37.29 22.18
CA GLY A 565 61.14 38.47 22.80
C GLY A 565 61.30 39.70 21.90
N TYR A 566 60.84 40.86 22.39
CA TYR A 566 60.90 42.11 21.64
C TYR A 566 61.41 43.27 22.51
N THR A 567 62.22 44.14 21.92
CA THR A 567 62.77 45.32 22.60
C THR A 567 62.12 46.57 22.06
N PHE A 568 61.43 47.30 22.93
CA PHE A 568 61.03 48.68 22.65
C PHE A 568 62.12 49.64 23.10
N THR A 569 62.39 50.68 22.32
CA THR A 569 63.29 51.77 22.74
C THR A 569 62.48 53.02 23.05
N VAL A 570 62.45 53.42 24.32
CA VAL A 570 61.94 54.74 24.73
C VAL A 570 62.95 55.80 24.27
N PRO A 571 62.57 56.75 23.40
CA PRO A 571 63.53 57.70 22.83
C PRO A 571 64.27 58.51 23.89
N ASP A 572 65.56 58.79 23.66
CA ASP A 572 66.39 59.64 24.54
C ASP A 572 65.72 60.98 24.88
N ARG A 573 64.98 61.55 23.93
CA ARG A 573 64.21 62.78 24.12
C ARG A 573 63.23 62.69 25.29
N ASN A 574 62.50 61.58 25.42
CA ASN A 574 61.53 61.37 26.50
C ASN A 574 62.24 61.32 27.87
N LEU A 575 63.38 60.63 27.95
CA LEU A 575 64.22 60.59 29.15
C LEU A 575 64.80 61.96 29.51
N ARG A 576 65.19 62.77 28.51
CA ARG A 576 65.72 64.12 28.73
C ARG A 576 64.66 65.14 29.13
N ILE A 577 63.42 65.00 28.66
CA ILE A 577 62.28 65.81 29.14
C ILE A 577 62.02 65.53 30.62
N LEU A 578 62.09 64.27 31.03
CA LEU A 578 61.99 63.86 32.42
C LEU A 578 63.18 64.38 33.25
N CYS A 579 64.39 64.30 32.70
CA CYS A 579 65.66 64.76 33.24
C CYS A 579 66.08 64.14 34.59
N THR A 580 65.32 64.37 35.66
CA THR A 580 65.49 63.73 36.96
C THR A 580 64.14 63.40 37.58
N GLY A 581 63.98 62.22 38.17
CA GLY A 581 62.72 61.79 38.76
C GLY A 581 62.57 60.28 38.74
N PHE A 582 61.40 59.79 38.32
CA PHE A 582 61.12 58.36 38.17
C PHE A 582 60.48 58.08 36.82
N ALA A 583 60.73 56.89 36.30
CA ALA A 583 60.03 56.33 35.16
C ALA A 583 59.28 55.07 35.58
N GLU A 584 58.07 54.91 35.04
CA GLU A 584 57.28 53.69 35.13
C GLU A 584 57.05 53.14 33.73
N ALA A 585 57.19 51.83 33.57
CA ALA A 585 56.89 51.13 32.32
C ALA A 585 56.05 49.88 32.58
N SER A 586 55.08 49.65 31.72
CA SER A 586 54.32 48.40 31.63
C SER A 586 53.95 48.13 30.18
N PHE A 587 53.57 46.89 29.87
CA PHE A 587 53.02 46.55 28.56
C PHE A 587 51.72 45.76 28.72
N ARG A 588 50.86 45.85 27.72
CA ARG A 588 49.64 45.04 27.61
C ARG A 588 49.76 44.13 26.40
N VAL A 589 49.46 42.85 26.57
CA VAL A 589 49.37 41.87 25.49
C VAL A 589 47.91 41.77 25.09
N GLU A 590 47.60 42.06 23.83
CA GLU A 590 46.30 41.76 23.23
C GLU A 590 46.44 40.56 22.29
N PRO A 591 45.71 39.47 22.54
CA PRO A 591 45.69 38.34 21.62
C PRO A 591 44.92 38.69 20.34
N PRO A 592 45.19 38.00 19.22
CA PRO A 592 44.49 38.25 17.96
C PRO A 592 42.99 37.92 18.07
N ALA A 593 42.18 38.52 17.19
CA ALA A 593 40.76 38.21 17.11
C ALA A 593 40.52 36.71 16.88
N GLY A 594 39.58 36.11 17.62
CA GLY A 594 39.33 34.67 17.58
C GLY A 594 40.27 33.82 18.44
N SER A 595 41.16 34.43 19.24
CA SER A 595 41.96 33.71 20.23
C SER A 595 41.14 33.26 21.46
N ASN A 596 41.54 32.13 22.03
CA ASN A 596 41.08 31.60 23.32
C ASN A 596 41.75 32.29 24.53
N GLN A 597 42.53 33.34 24.32
CA GLN A 597 43.17 34.13 25.37
C GLN A 597 42.46 35.46 25.59
N SER A 598 42.53 35.99 26.82
CA SER A 598 42.19 37.37 27.13
C SER A 598 43.42 38.28 27.16
N ALA A 599 43.20 39.59 27.07
CA ALA A 599 44.28 40.57 27.16
C ALA A 599 44.82 40.68 28.59
N VAL A 600 46.14 40.69 28.75
CA VAL A 600 46.81 40.76 30.07
C VAL A 600 47.73 41.97 30.10
N THR A 601 47.72 42.71 31.22
CA THR A 601 48.66 43.82 31.46
C THR A 601 49.74 43.37 32.42
N SER A 602 50.99 43.67 32.09
CA SER A 602 52.14 43.40 32.95
C SER A 602 52.08 44.17 34.26
N LYS A 603 52.82 43.67 35.26
CA LYS A 603 53.21 44.49 36.41
C LYS A 603 53.95 45.75 35.92
N VAL A 604 53.88 46.81 36.72
CA VAL A 604 54.59 48.06 36.43
C VAL A 604 56.01 47.95 36.97
N THR A 605 57.01 48.16 36.12
CA THR A 605 58.40 48.36 36.56
C THR A 605 58.62 49.85 36.78
N ARG A 606 59.24 50.21 37.92
CA ARG A 606 59.58 51.59 38.26
C ARG A 606 61.06 51.74 38.54
N ALA A 607 61.70 52.78 38.01
CA ALA A 607 63.10 53.09 38.27
C ALA A 607 63.38 54.60 38.36
N PRO A 608 64.37 55.03 39.15
CA PRO A 608 64.77 56.43 39.19
C PRO A 608 65.55 56.83 37.93
N VAL A 609 65.33 58.05 37.47
CA VAL A 609 65.96 58.63 36.28
C VAL A 609 66.87 59.77 36.68
N ASN A 610 68.08 59.79 36.12
CA ASN A 610 68.98 60.92 36.19
C ASN A 610 69.80 61.04 34.90
N MET A 611 69.39 61.96 34.04
CA MET A 611 69.99 62.22 32.73
C MET A 611 70.97 63.41 32.74
N LEU A 612 71.29 63.96 33.91
CA LEU A 612 72.22 65.09 34.03
C LEU A 612 73.68 64.65 33.86
N ASP A 613 74.45 65.46 33.14
CA ASP A 613 75.91 65.45 33.23
C ASP A 613 76.36 66.31 34.43
N SER A 614 77.52 65.97 34.99
CA SER A 614 78.22 66.64 36.09
C SER A 614 78.36 68.17 35.96
N VAL A 615 78.24 68.70 34.75
CA VAL A 615 78.41 70.13 34.43
C VAL A 615 77.12 70.84 33.98
N GLN A 616 75.99 70.13 33.85
CA GLN A 616 74.74 70.67 33.31
C GLN A 616 73.71 70.95 34.41
N PRO A 617 73.09 72.15 34.44
CA PRO A 617 72.03 72.46 35.43
C PRO A 617 70.64 71.91 35.04
N THR A 618 70.43 71.58 33.76
CA THR A 618 69.21 70.97 33.20
C THR A 618 69.56 70.10 32.00
N CYS A 619 68.71 69.14 31.63
CA CYS A 619 68.93 68.27 30.49
C CYS A 619 68.60 69.00 29.18
N PRO A 620 69.53 69.12 28.21
CA PRO A 620 69.22 69.71 26.91
C PRO A 620 68.26 68.79 26.15
N ILE A 621 67.09 69.28 25.75
CA ILE A 621 66.10 68.50 25.01
C ILE A 621 66.46 68.52 23.51
N PRO A 622 66.70 67.38 22.86
CA PRO A 622 66.96 67.34 21.42
C PRO A 622 65.72 67.81 20.61
N PRO A 623 65.92 68.49 19.47
CA PRO A 623 64.82 68.92 18.60
C PRO A 623 64.03 67.71 18.07
N PHE A 624 62.75 67.90 17.73
CA PHE A 624 61.96 66.85 17.07
C PHE A 624 62.62 66.47 15.74
N GLN A 625 62.93 65.20 15.55
CA GLN A 625 63.29 64.62 14.25
C GLN A 625 62.12 63.83 13.70
#